data_AF-A0A6J4SE58-F1
#
_entry.id   AF-A0A6J4SE58-F1
#
_cell.length_a   1.000
_cell.length_b   1.000
_cell.length_c   1.000
_cell.angle_alpha   90.00
_cell.angle_beta   90.00
_cell.angle_gamma   90.00
#
_symmetry.space_group_name_H-M   'P 1'
#
loop_
_entity.id
_entity.type
_entity.pdbx_description
1 polymer ?
#
loop_
_entity_poly.entity_id
_entity_poly.type
_entity_poly.pdbx_seq_one_letter_code
_entity_poly.pdbx_strand_id
1 'polypeptide(L)'
;MEAAHNKPGGAGAKAKGGRSLAQLFSLVTGIVLIAVGVLGFFVNSMFNMGPGVSGDELIVFEVNGWHNIVHLATGAFLVFMAASARSAVTGLLIFGILYVIVTIYGFVDGDDLLTIVPINTADNFLHLALALAAIAVALSARKLLSSGAKERTA
;
A
#
# COMPACT_ATOMS: atom_id res chain seq x y z
N MET A 1 -18.55 -8.37 60.96
CA MET A 1 -19.46 -8.05 59.83
C MET A 1 -18.91 -6.81 59.17
N GLU A 2 -17.99 -6.99 58.22
CA GLU A 2 -17.35 -5.89 57.50
C GLU A 2 -17.92 -5.86 56.09
N ALA A 3 -18.51 -4.73 55.73
CA ALA A 3 -19.29 -4.57 54.51
C ALA A 3 -18.38 -4.63 53.27
N ALA A 4 -18.72 -5.55 52.37
CA ALA A 4 -18.08 -5.67 51.07
C ALA A 4 -18.28 -4.39 50.25
N HIS A 5 -17.18 -3.68 50.02
CA HIS A 5 -17.07 -2.56 49.09
C HIS A 5 -17.22 -3.08 47.65
N ASN A 6 -18.45 -3.11 47.15
CA ASN A 6 -18.78 -3.48 45.77
C ASN A 6 -18.30 -2.39 44.80
N LYS A 7 -17.19 -2.64 44.09
CA LYS A 7 -16.78 -1.79 42.96
C LYS A 7 -17.73 -2.06 41.79
N PRO A 8 -18.40 -1.04 41.21
CA PRO A 8 -19.21 -1.25 40.03
C PRO A 8 -18.33 -1.74 38.90
N GLY A 9 -18.72 -2.87 38.31
CA GLY A 9 -18.08 -3.46 37.14
C GLY A 9 -17.97 -2.40 36.06
N GLY A 10 -16.72 -2.05 35.72
CA GLY A 10 -16.42 -1.22 34.57
C GLY A 10 -16.97 -1.92 33.34
N ALA A 11 -18.11 -1.43 32.88
CA ALA A 11 -18.69 -1.81 31.60
C ALA A 11 -17.57 -1.64 30.56
N GLY A 12 -17.04 -2.77 30.09
CA GLY A 12 -16.10 -2.82 28.99
C GLY A 12 -16.75 -2.11 27.82
N ALA A 13 -16.29 -0.89 27.55
CA ALA A 13 -16.61 -0.17 26.34
C ALA A 13 -16.13 -1.07 25.19
N LYS A 14 -17.04 -1.85 24.59
CA LYS A 14 -16.78 -2.51 23.31
C LYS A 14 -16.45 -1.39 22.34
N ALA A 15 -15.16 -1.22 22.04
CA ALA A 15 -14.71 -0.34 20.98
C ALA A 15 -15.46 -0.74 19.71
N LYS A 16 -16.34 0.13 19.23
CA LYS A 16 -17.05 -0.04 17.95
C LYS A 16 -15.99 -0.23 16.87
N GLY A 17 -15.98 -1.41 16.24
CA GLY A 17 -14.94 -1.84 15.30
C GLY A 17 -14.91 -1.01 14.02
N GLY A 18 -14.13 0.08 14.01
CA GLY A 18 -13.70 0.76 12.80
C GLY A 18 -12.49 0.07 12.17
N ARG A 19 -12.29 0.26 10.85
CA ARG A 19 -11.05 -0.16 10.18
C ARG A 19 -9.85 0.54 10.81
N SER A 20 -8.75 -0.18 11.03
CA SER A 20 -7.50 0.45 11.49
C SER A 20 -6.94 1.40 10.42
N LEU A 21 -6.06 2.32 10.81
CA LEU A 21 -5.37 3.21 9.86
C LEU A 21 -4.62 2.43 8.78
N ALA A 22 -3.98 1.30 9.14
CA ALA A 22 -3.32 0.44 8.15
C ALA A 22 -4.32 -0.18 7.17
N GLN A 23 -5.49 -0.64 7.64
CA GLN A 23 -6.53 -1.17 6.74
C GLN A 23 -7.07 -0.08 5.82
N LEU A 24 -7.35 1.11 6.35
CA LEU A 24 -7.86 2.22 5.55
C LEU A 24 -6.83 2.64 4.49
N PHE A 25 -5.57 2.83 4.89
CA PHE A 25 -4.50 3.20 3.96
C PHE A 25 -4.29 2.12 2.89
N SER A 26 -4.19 0.84 3.28
CA SER A 26 -4.09 -0.28 2.34
C SER A 26 -5.27 -0.31 1.36
N LEU A 27 -6.50 -0.15 1.86
CA LEU A 27 -7.69 -0.16 1.02
C LEU A 27 -7.72 1.00 0.03
N VAL A 28 -7.48 2.22 0.50
CA VAL A 28 -7.53 3.43 -0.33
C VAL A 28 -6.43 3.38 -1.38
N THR A 29 -5.19 3.11 -0.99
CA THR A 29 -4.07 2.98 -1.94
C THR A 29 -4.37 1.88 -2.96
N GLY A 30 -4.90 0.74 -2.51
CA GLY A 30 -5.27 -0.36 -3.41
C GLY A 30 -6.34 0.03 -4.43
N ILE A 31 -7.40 0.71 -4.00
CA ILE A 31 -8.46 1.20 -4.90
C ILE A 31 -7.92 2.23 -5.88
N VAL A 32 -7.07 3.16 -5.43
CA VAL A 32 -6.46 4.17 -6.29
C VAL A 32 -5.59 3.53 -7.36
N LEU A 33 -4.73 2.56 -6.99
CA LEU A 33 -3.90 1.84 -7.97
C LEU A 33 -4.74 1.05 -8.98
N ILE A 34 -5.83 0.42 -8.55
CA ILE A 34 -6.76 -0.24 -9.48
C ILE A 34 -7.35 0.78 -10.44
N ALA A 35 -7.84 1.92 -9.93
CA ALA A 35 -8.42 2.97 -10.77
C ALA A 35 -7.40 3.52 -11.78
N VAL A 36 -6.17 3.80 -11.34
CA VAL A 36 -5.08 4.26 -12.20
C VAL A 36 -4.73 3.20 -13.25
N GLY A 37 -4.63 1.92 -12.89
CA GLY A 37 -4.36 0.84 -13.85
C GLY A 37 -5.49 0.68 -14.89
N VAL A 38 -6.75 0.80 -14.47
CA VAL A 38 -7.89 0.78 -15.40
C VAL A 38 -7.86 2.00 -16.33
N LEU A 39 -7.67 3.21 -15.79
CA LEU A 39 -7.60 4.43 -16.59
C LEU A 39 -6.40 4.42 -17.55
N GLY A 40 -5.27 3.88 -17.11
CA GLY A 40 -4.07 3.75 -17.92
C GLY A 40 -4.29 2.84 -19.13
N PHE A 41 -5.12 1.80 -19.04
CA PHE A 41 -5.47 0.99 -20.22
C PHE A 41 -6.26 1.75 -21.30
N PHE A 42 -6.99 2.81 -20.92
CA PHE A 42 -7.63 3.70 -21.89
C PHE A 42 -6.63 4.67 -22.53
N VAL A 43 -5.47 4.89 -21.91
CA VAL A 43 -4.39 5.74 -22.42
C VAL A 43 -3.44 4.93 -23.29
N ASN A 44 -2.90 3.82 -22.77
CA ASN A 44 -2.01 2.93 -23.49
C ASN A 44 -2.22 1.47 -23.07
N SER A 45 -2.53 0.62 -24.05
CA SER A 45 -2.77 -0.81 -23.85
C SER A 45 -1.70 -1.70 -24.49
N MET A 46 -0.56 -1.13 -24.89
CA MET A 46 0.50 -1.85 -25.61
C MET A 46 1.42 -2.58 -24.64
N PHE A 47 1.81 -3.80 -25.00
CA PHE A 47 2.69 -4.67 -24.21
C PHE A 47 4.07 -4.81 -24.86
N ASN A 48 4.60 -3.70 -25.36
CA ASN A 48 5.91 -3.66 -26.01
C ASN A 48 7.03 -4.06 -25.03
N MET A 49 8.11 -4.62 -25.56
CA MET A 49 9.29 -5.03 -24.81
C MET A 49 10.55 -4.61 -25.58
N GLY A 50 11.61 -4.34 -24.84
CA GLY A 50 12.94 -4.03 -25.38
C GLY A 50 13.53 -2.77 -24.74
N PRO A 51 14.85 -2.54 -24.94
CA PRO A 51 15.52 -1.39 -24.35
C PRO A 51 14.89 -0.06 -24.82
N GLY A 52 14.62 0.85 -23.89
CA GLY A 52 14.05 2.16 -24.19
C GLY A 52 12.58 2.09 -24.57
N VAL A 53 11.83 1.14 -23.99
CA VAL A 53 10.38 1.08 -24.17
C VAL A 53 9.76 2.34 -23.58
N SER A 54 8.93 3.01 -24.37
CA SER A 54 8.14 4.15 -23.93
C SER A 54 6.65 3.81 -23.88
N GLY A 55 5.92 4.58 -23.08
CA GLY A 55 4.48 4.59 -22.96
C GLY A 55 3.87 5.92 -23.40
N ASP A 56 2.61 6.10 -23.07
CA ASP A 56 1.92 7.40 -23.17
C ASP A 56 1.66 7.95 -21.77
N GLU A 57 1.53 9.27 -21.65
CA GLU A 57 1.34 9.93 -20.35
C GLU A 57 -0.13 9.91 -19.90
N LEU A 58 -0.40 9.29 -18.75
CA LEU A 58 -1.60 9.53 -17.97
C LEU A 58 -1.33 10.72 -17.02
N ILE A 59 -1.79 11.90 -17.40
CA ILE A 59 -1.53 13.20 -16.74
C ILE A 59 -0.05 13.60 -16.84
N VAL A 60 0.82 12.98 -16.04
CA VAL A 60 2.29 13.15 -16.04
C VAL A 60 3.02 11.83 -15.81
N PHE A 61 2.29 10.73 -15.64
CA PHE A 61 2.83 9.41 -15.31
C PHE A 61 2.87 8.58 -16.58
N GLU A 62 4.02 8.01 -16.92
CA GLU A 62 4.17 7.26 -18.15
C GLU A 62 3.65 5.84 -17.97
N VAL A 63 2.70 5.44 -18.80
CA VAL A 63 2.03 4.14 -18.67
C VAL A 63 2.05 3.36 -19.98
N ASN A 64 2.16 2.04 -19.84
CA ASN A 64 1.86 1.09 -20.91
C ASN A 64 1.07 -0.10 -20.35
N GLY A 65 0.75 -1.09 -21.19
CA GLY A 65 0.04 -2.30 -20.78
C GLY A 65 0.69 -3.02 -19.61
N TRP A 66 2.02 -3.15 -19.57
CA TRP A 66 2.73 -3.79 -18.46
C TRP A 66 2.62 -3.00 -17.15
N HIS A 67 2.83 -1.68 -17.21
CA HIS A 67 2.69 -0.78 -16.05
C HIS A 67 1.28 -0.87 -15.47
N ASN A 68 0.26 -0.87 -16.33
CA ASN A 68 -1.14 -0.96 -15.92
C ASN A 68 -1.45 -2.29 -15.23
N ILE A 69 -0.91 -3.42 -15.72
CA ILE A 69 -1.04 -4.71 -15.04
C ILE A 69 -0.39 -4.68 -13.65
N VAL A 70 0.79 -4.07 -13.52
CA VAL A 70 1.46 -3.91 -12.22
C VAL A 70 0.60 -3.10 -11.25
N HIS A 71 -0.01 -2.00 -11.69
CA HIS A 71 -0.95 -1.21 -10.89
C HIS A 71 -2.18 -2.01 -10.47
N LEU A 72 -2.80 -2.75 -11.39
CA LEU A 72 -3.96 -3.60 -11.07
C LEU A 72 -3.59 -4.71 -10.07
N ALA A 73 -2.47 -5.39 -10.27
CA ALA A 73 -2.03 -6.50 -9.43
C ALA A 73 -1.67 -6.03 -8.01
N THR A 74 -0.88 -4.96 -7.91
CA THR A 74 -0.48 -4.38 -6.61
C THR A 74 -1.67 -3.75 -5.90
N GLY A 75 -2.59 -3.12 -6.63
CA GLY A 75 -3.83 -2.57 -6.10
C GLY A 75 -4.76 -3.66 -5.54
N ALA A 76 -5.01 -4.72 -6.32
CA ALA A 76 -5.80 -5.88 -5.89
C ALA A 76 -5.20 -6.56 -4.66
N PHE A 77 -3.87 -6.71 -4.63
CA PHE A 77 -3.15 -7.21 -3.46
C PHE A 77 -3.41 -6.35 -2.22
N LEU A 78 -3.30 -5.03 -2.30
CA LEU A 78 -3.53 -4.14 -1.16
C LEU A 78 -4.99 -4.14 -0.69
N VAL A 79 -5.96 -4.23 -1.60
CA VAL A 79 -7.38 -4.40 -1.24
C VAL A 79 -7.59 -5.71 -0.48
N PHE A 80 -7.01 -6.81 -0.98
CA PHE A 80 -7.07 -8.11 -0.31
C PHE A 80 -6.44 -8.06 1.09
N MET A 81 -5.26 -7.44 1.22
CA MET A 81 -4.56 -7.32 2.50
C MET A 81 -5.28 -6.41 3.50
N ALA A 82 -6.19 -5.54 3.06
CA ALA A 82 -6.98 -4.67 3.94
C ALA A 82 -8.03 -5.43 4.79
N ALA A 83 -8.22 -6.73 4.59
CA ALA A 83 -9.22 -7.56 5.30
C ALA A 83 -9.07 -7.55 6.83
N SER A 84 -7.84 -7.42 7.35
CA SER A 84 -7.56 -7.32 8.80
C SER A 84 -6.43 -6.33 9.08
N ALA A 85 -6.34 -5.82 10.32
CA ALA A 85 -5.25 -4.92 10.71
C ALA A 85 -3.87 -5.57 10.57
N ARG A 86 -3.75 -6.87 10.88
CA ARG A 86 -2.47 -7.59 10.81
C ARG A 86 -2.06 -7.85 9.36
N SER A 87 -3.00 -8.31 8.52
CA SER A 87 -2.72 -8.49 7.08
C SER A 87 -2.39 -7.15 6.43
N ALA A 88 -3.07 -6.05 6.78
CA ALA A 88 -2.80 -4.75 6.19
C ALA A 88 -1.38 -4.27 6.51
N VAL A 89 -0.90 -4.46 7.75
CA VAL A 89 0.50 -4.18 8.12
C VAL A 89 1.47 -4.99 7.26
N THR A 90 1.25 -6.30 7.11
CA THR A 90 2.11 -7.15 6.27
C THR A 90 2.08 -6.71 4.81
N GLY A 91 0.89 -6.44 4.26
CA GLY A 91 0.72 -6.01 2.88
C GLY A 91 1.43 -4.70 2.59
N LEU A 92 1.29 -3.70 3.47
CA LEU A 92 1.95 -2.41 3.33
C LEU A 92 3.48 -2.50 3.44
N LEU A 93 4.02 -3.40 4.26
CA LEU A 93 5.47 -3.63 4.30
C LEU A 93 5.98 -4.27 3.01
N ILE A 94 5.30 -5.30 2.50
CA ILE A 94 5.66 -5.96 1.23
C ILE A 94 5.60 -4.94 0.10
N PHE A 95 4.47 -4.24 -0.03
CA PHE A 95 4.26 -3.19 -1.02
C PHE A 95 5.35 -2.11 -0.94
N GLY A 96 5.60 -1.57 0.26
CA GLY A 96 6.58 -0.52 0.46
C GLY A 96 7.99 -0.95 0.08
N ILE A 97 8.42 -2.15 0.47
CA ILE A 97 9.74 -2.69 0.11
C ILE A 97 9.86 -2.85 -1.42
N LEU A 98 8.86 -3.43 -2.07
CA LEU A 98 8.86 -3.59 -3.53
C LEU A 98 8.92 -2.24 -4.25
N TYR A 99 8.20 -1.23 -3.75
CA TYR A 99 8.19 0.09 -4.38
C TYR A 99 9.48 0.88 -4.13
N VAL A 100 10.20 0.63 -3.01
CA VAL A 100 11.59 1.11 -2.86
C VAL A 100 12.48 0.50 -3.94
N ILE A 101 12.36 -0.82 -4.19
CA ILE A 101 13.17 -1.50 -5.22
C ILE A 101 12.86 -0.92 -6.60
N VAL A 102 11.58 -0.76 -6.94
CA VAL A 102 11.14 -0.14 -8.21
C VAL A 102 11.72 1.27 -8.35
N THR A 103 11.64 2.09 -7.30
CA THR A 103 12.19 3.46 -7.30
C THR A 103 13.70 3.46 -7.54
N ILE A 104 14.45 2.62 -6.81
CA ILE A 104 15.91 2.54 -6.96
C ILE A 104 16.26 2.13 -8.38
N TYR A 105 15.57 1.12 -8.91
CA TYR A 105 15.84 0.63 -10.25
C TYR A 105 15.49 1.68 -11.31
N GLY A 106 14.34 2.34 -11.21
CA GLY A 106 13.94 3.37 -12.16
C GLY A 106 14.90 4.56 -12.23
N PHE A 107 15.51 4.97 -11.10
CA PHE A 107 16.56 5.99 -11.11
C PHE A 107 17.92 5.49 -11.65
N VAL A 108 18.19 4.18 -11.59
CA VAL A 108 19.48 3.60 -12.03
C VAL A 108 19.46 3.21 -13.51
N ASP A 109 18.38 2.60 -14.00
CA ASP A 109 18.28 2.09 -15.39
C ASP A 109 17.88 3.19 -16.39
N GLY A 110 17.29 4.28 -15.91
CA GLY A 110 17.23 5.55 -16.66
C GLY A 110 16.13 5.67 -17.69
N ASP A 111 14.94 5.12 -17.40
CA ASP A 111 13.58 5.50 -17.89
C ASP A 111 12.65 4.28 -18.10
N ASP A 112 13.17 3.04 -17.95
CA ASP A 112 12.36 1.83 -17.93
C ASP A 112 12.76 0.85 -16.80
N LEU A 113 11.83 -0.03 -16.42
CA LEU A 113 12.02 -1.10 -15.47
C LEU A 113 11.99 -2.43 -16.22
N LEU A 114 13.11 -3.16 -16.16
CA LEU A 114 13.30 -4.46 -16.80
C LEU A 114 12.99 -4.45 -18.32
N THR A 115 13.16 -3.33 -19.02
CA THR A 115 12.90 -3.19 -20.47
C THR A 115 11.44 -3.40 -20.90
N ILE A 116 10.48 -3.35 -19.96
CA ILE A 116 9.05 -3.60 -20.26
C ILE A 116 8.10 -2.59 -19.63
N VAL A 117 8.46 -1.96 -18.50
CA VAL A 117 7.60 -0.97 -17.83
C VAL A 117 8.28 0.39 -17.92
N PRO A 118 7.78 1.33 -18.74
CA PRO A 118 8.27 2.71 -18.73
C PRO A 118 7.99 3.32 -17.35
N ILE A 119 8.99 3.99 -16.81
CA ILE A 119 8.93 4.69 -15.52
C ILE A 119 9.68 6.00 -15.67
N ASN A 120 8.92 7.09 -15.82
CA ASN A 120 9.52 8.40 -15.94
C ASN A 120 9.92 8.96 -14.56
N THR A 121 10.49 10.17 -14.55
CA THR A 121 10.90 10.83 -13.30
C THR A 121 9.73 11.06 -12.34
N ALA A 122 8.54 11.41 -12.84
CA ALA A 122 7.36 11.62 -11.99
C ALA A 122 6.90 10.31 -11.34
N ASP A 123 6.91 9.20 -12.08
CA ASP A 123 6.64 7.87 -11.56
C ASP A 123 7.60 7.50 -10.43
N ASN A 124 8.90 7.71 -10.62
CA ASN A 124 9.91 7.44 -9.59
C ASN A 124 9.66 8.18 -8.28
N PHE A 125 9.31 9.48 -8.34
CA PHE A 125 8.96 10.24 -7.13
C PHE A 125 7.66 9.77 -6.48
N LEU A 126 6.64 9.41 -7.28
CA LEU A 126 5.40 8.86 -6.77
C LEU A 126 5.64 7.52 -6.06
N HIS A 127 6.41 6.62 -6.68
CA HIS A 127 6.77 5.32 -6.11
C HIS A 127 7.53 5.49 -4.79
N LEU A 128 8.48 6.42 -4.72
CA LEU A 128 9.20 6.73 -3.49
C LEU A 128 8.25 7.21 -2.38
N ALA A 129 7.36 8.16 -2.70
CA ALA A 129 6.41 8.70 -1.74
C ALA A 129 5.46 7.59 -1.20
N LEU A 130 4.92 6.76 -2.09
CA LEU A 130 4.08 5.62 -1.72
C LEU A 130 4.82 4.60 -0.86
N ALA A 131 6.08 4.29 -1.21
CA ALA A 131 6.91 3.36 -0.46
C ALA A 131 7.14 3.82 0.98
N LEU A 132 7.59 5.07 1.14
CA LEU A 132 7.86 5.67 2.45
C LEU A 132 6.58 5.76 3.30
N ALA A 133 5.47 6.21 2.71
CA ALA A 133 4.20 6.30 3.40
C ALA A 133 3.70 4.92 3.86
N ALA A 134 3.75 3.90 3.00
CA ALA A 134 3.33 2.55 3.33
C ALA A 134 4.14 1.96 4.48
N ILE A 135 5.48 2.08 4.43
CA ILE A 135 6.37 1.59 5.49
C ILE A 135 6.08 2.32 6.81
N ALA A 136 5.97 3.66 6.78
CA ALA A 136 5.72 4.46 7.97
C ALA A 136 4.38 4.11 8.65
N VAL A 137 3.31 3.97 7.86
CA VAL A 137 1.98 3.56 8.35
C VAL A 137 2.03 2.15 8.93
N ALA A 138 2.69 1.20 8.23
CA ALA A 138 2.76 -0.18 8.67
C ALA A 138 3.52 -0.34 9.99
N LEU A 139 4.68 0.33 10.14
CA LEU A 139 5.48 0.30 11.37
C LEU A 139 4.74 0.94 12.54
N SER A 140 4.06 2.07 12.30
CA SER A 140 3.23 2.74 13.30
C SER A 140 2.09 1.83 13.78
N ALA A 141 1.35 1.22 12.84
CA ALA A 141 0.26 0.31 13.17
C ALA A 141 0.74 -0.97 13.88
N ARG A 142 1.91 -1.52 13.49
CA ARG A 142 2.51 -2.68 14.14
C ARG A 142 2.81 -2.41 15.61
N LYS A 143 3.32 -1.21 15.94
CA LYS A 143 3.59 -0.81 17.32
C LYS A 143 2.31 -0.76 18.16
N LEU A 144 1.22 -0.22 17.61
CA LEU A 144 -0.06 -0.15 18.32
C LEU A 144 -0.66 -1.54 18.59
N LEU A 145 -0.57 -2.44 17.60
CA LEU A 145 -1.05 -3.82 17.75
C LEU A 145 -0.27 -4.61 18.81
N SER A 146 1.04 -4.37 18.93
CA SER A 146 1.87 -5.06 19.93
C SER A 146 1.68 -4.51 21.35
N SER A 147 1.53 -3.20 21.50
CA SER A 147 1.22 -2.58 22.81
C SER A 147 -0.10 -3.10 23.39
N GLY A 148 -1.18 -3.10 22.60
CA GLY A 148 -2.46 -3.61 23.07
C GLY A 148 -2.48 -5.12 23.36
N ALA A 149 -1.56 -5.89 22.76
CA ALA A 149 -1.41 -7.30 23.10
C ALA A 149 -0.78 -7.51 24.48
N LYS A 150 0.23 -6.70 24.85
CA LYS A 150 0.88 -6.77 26.17
C LYS A 150 -0.08 -6.39 27.30
N GLU A 151 -0.89 -5.36 27.10
CA GLU A 151 -1.89 -4.89 28.09
C GLU A 151 -2.97 -5.95 28.39
N ARG A 152 -3.32 -6.82 27.42
CA ARG A 152 -4.30 -7.89 27.64
C ARG A 152 -3.75 -9.11 28.38
N THR A 153 -2.43 -9.23 28.48
CA THR A 153 -1.75 -10.36 29.12
C THR A 153 -1.16 -10.03 30.48
N ALA A 154 -1.20 -8.76 30.88
CA ALA A 154 -0.81 -8.26 32.20
C ALA A 154 -2.02 -8.17 33.12
#